data_AF-A0A949NSQ5-F1
#
_entry.id   AF-A0A949NSQ5-F1
#
_cell.length_a   1.000
_cell.length_b   1.000
_cell.length_c   1.000
_cell.angle_alpha   90.00
_cell.angle_beta   90.00
_cell.angle_gamma   90.00
#
_symmetry.space_group_name_H-M   'P 1'
#
loop_
_entity.id
_entity.type
_entity.pdbx_description
1 polymer ?
#
loop_
_entity_poly.entity_id
_entity_poly.type
_entity_poly.pdbx_seq_one_letter_code
_entity_poly.pdbx_strand_id
1 'polypeptide(L)'
;MVKFNRDTMAGSILLAFSLILAFIITPDQVEMHRSVALLALSPRLFCYITAGLLGLTSAVLIIASLKKGHEADAHPTSWEPLLRGLFCTAIACAYAALAGIIGFFVSTALAMTAFLLYFGVRRWVGIVLFLVVVLGFIYVLFIQALKVVMPDGLLY
;
A
#
# COMPACT_ATOMS: atom_id res chain seq x y z
N MET A 1 -6.92 28.66 17.52
CA MET A 1 -7.87 28.17 16.49
C MET A 1 -7.08 27.36 15.48
N VAL A 2 -7.31 26.05 15.39
CA VAL A 2 -6.63 25.18 14.42
C VAL A 2 -7.17 25.54 13.03
N LYS A 3 -6.37 26.23 12.20
CA LYS A 3 -6.75 26.55 10.82
C LYS A 3 -6.46 25.34 9.93
N PHE A 4 -7.48 24.91 9.19
CA PHE A 4 -7.46 23.75 8.30
C PHE A 4 -6.66 24.08 7.03
N ASN A 5 -5.41 23.65 6.94
CA ASN A 5 -4.63 23.62 5.70
C ASN A 5 -4.89 22.31 4.93
N ARG A 6 -4.63 22.31 3.61
CA ARG A 6 -4.79 21.12 2.75
C ARG A 6 -4.00 19.91 3.26
N ASP A 7 -2.82 20.14 3.84
CA ASP A 7 -1.97 19.09 4.40
C ASP A 7 -2.53 18.53 5.72
N THR A 8 -3.05 19.39 6.61
CA THR A 8 -3.78 18.93 7.80
C THR A 8 -5.06 18.18 7.45
N MET A 9 -5.74 18.58 6.36
CA MET A 9 -6.92 17.88 5.86
C MET A 9 -6.54 16.51 5.29
N ALA A 10 -5.50 16.44 4.46
CA ALA A 10 -4.99 15.19 3.90
C ALA A 10 -4.54 14.23 5.00
N GLY A 11 -3.76 14.70 5.98
CA GLY A 11 -3.38 13.91 7.14
C GLY A 11 -4.61 13.44 7.93
N SER A 12 -5.55 14.33 8.26
CA SER A 12 -6.76 13.94 9.00
C SER A 12 -7.57 12.85 8.28
N ILE A 13 -7.73 12.97 6.95
CA ILE A 13 -8.40 11.96 6.11
C ILE A 13 -7.63 10.63 6.15
N LEU A 14 -6.31 10.66 5.96
CA LEU A 14 -5.48 9.46 5.98
C LEU A 14 -5.45 8.79 7.35
N LEU A 15 -5.48 9.57 8.44
CA LEU A 15 -5.52 9.07 9.80
C LEU A 15 -6.87 8.39 10.07
N ALA A 16 -7.98 9.03 9.66
CA ALA A 16 -9.31 8.42 9.75
C ALA A 16 -9.39 7.12 8.95
N PHE A 17 -8.87 7.11 7.72
CA PHE A 17 -8.82 5.92 6.88
C PHE A 17 -7.97 4.81 7.51
N SER A 18 -6.83 5.14 8.09
CA SER A 18 -6.00 4.20 8.84
C SER A 18 -6.73 3.57 10.03
N LEU A 19 -7.51 4.35 10.77
CA LEU A 19 -8.30 3.84 11.90
C LEU A 19 -9.44 2.93 11.41
N ILE A 20 -10.13 3.32 10.33
CA ILE A 20 -11.15 2.48 9.69
C ILE A 20 -10.53 1.15 9.22
N LEU A 21 -9.35 1.20 8.61
CA LEU A 21 -8.61 0.00 8.22
C LEU A 21 -8.31 -0.91 9.42
N ALA A 22 -7.80 -0.35 10.52
CA ALA A 22 -7.42 -1.12 11.70
C ALA A 22 -8.62 -1.70 12.47
N PHE A 23 -9.68 -0.91 12.68
CA PHE A 23 -10.77 -1.27 13.58
C PHE A 23 -12.01 -1.83 12.90
N ILE A 24 -12.20 -1.58 11.61
CA ILE A 24 -13.40 -2.01 10.87
C ILE A 24 -13.02 -3.03 9.80
N ILE A 25 -12.19 -2.64 8.83
CA ILE A 25 -11.93 -3.47 7.64
C ILE A 25 -11.10 -4.71 7.97
N THR A 26 -9.99 -4.56 8.68
CA THR A 26 -9.09 -5.68 9.03
C THR A 26 -9.79 -6.76 9.87
N PRO A 27 -10.54 -6.44 10.94
CA PRO A 27 -11.22 -7.47 11.73
C PRO A 27 -12.39 -8.13 10.99
N ASP A 28 -13.09 -7.40 10.12
CA ASP A 28 -14.26 -7.90 9.37
C ASP A 28 -13.85 -8.78 8.18
N GLN A 29 -12.80 -8.40 7.46
CA GLN A 29 -12.40 -9.04 6.20
C GLN A 29 -11.29 -10.10 6.36
N VAL A 30 -10.58 -10.13 7.49
CA VAL A 30 -9.45 -11.05 7.72
C VAL A 30 -9.74 -11.96 8.92
N GLU A 31 -10.38 -13.09 8.63
CA GLU A 31 -10.67 -14.12 9.62
C GLU A 31 -9.38 -14.72 10.20
N MET A 32 -9.33 -14.86 11.53
CA MET A 32 -8.25 -15.61 12.18
C MET A 32 -8.57 -17.10 12.12
N HIS A 33 -7.81 -17.86 11.34
CA HIS A 33 -7.74 -19.31 11.55
C HIS A 33 -7.09 -19.58 12.92
N ARG A 34 -7.87 -20.16 13.84
CA ARG A 34 -7.55 -20.37 15.27
C ARG A 34 -6.29 -21.20 15.55
N SER A 35 -5.68 -21.83 14.54
CA SER A 35 -4.63 -22.83 14.71
C SER A 35 -3.21 -22.28 14.86
N VAL A 36 -2.98 -20.96 14.71
CA VAL A 36 -1.61 -20.40 14.69
C VAL A 36 -1.43 -19.18 15.59
N ALA A 37 -1.92 -19.27 16.82
CA ALA A 37 -2.13 -18.11 17.69
C ALA A 37 -0.89 -17.60 18.48
N LEU A 38 0.28 -18.25 18.45
CA LEU A 38 1.35 -17.89 19.40
C LEU A 38 2.65 -17.34 18.79
N LEU A 39 2.92 -17.48 17.48
CA LEU A 39 4.15 -16.93 16.88
C LEU A 39 4.13 -16.75 15.35
N ALA A 40 3.04 -17.05 14.64
CA ALA A 40 3.03 -16.90 13.18
C ALA A 40 2.67 -15.48 12.76
N LEU A 41 3.44 -14.98 11.78
CA LEU A 41 3.20 -13.78 11.00
C LEU A 41 1.85 -13.89 10.24
N SER A 42 0.73 -13.79 10.95
CA SER A 42 -0.59 -13.91 10.35
C SER A 42 -0.81 -12.79 9.30
N PRO A 43 -1.58 -13.04 8.22
CA PRO A 43 -1.94 -12.01 7.24
C PRO A 43 -2.50 -10.74 7.90
N ARG A 44 -3.20 -10.91 9.02
CA ARG A 44 -3.78 -9.84 9.81
C ARG A 44 -2.74 -8.94 10.47
N LEU A 45 -1.59 -9.47 10.90
CA LEU A 45 -0.48 -8.65 11.42
C LEU A 45 0.05 -7.70 10.34
N PHE A 46 0.15 -8.14 9.09
CA PHE A 46 0.57 -7.26 7.99
C PHE A 46 -0.42 -6.12 7.78
N CYS A 47 -1.73 -6.39 7.81
CA CYS A 47 -2.76 -5.35 7.74
C CYS A 47 -2.61 -4.33 8.89
N TYR A 48 -2.37 -4.80 10.11
CA TYR A 48 -2.14 -3.92 11.26
C TYR A 48 -0.84 -3.11 11.17
N ILE A 49 0.25 -3.70 10.64
CA ILE A 49 1.51 -2.98 10.40
C ILE A 49 1.29 -1.88 9.36
N THR A 50 0.61 -2.18 8.25
CA THR A 50 0.30 -1.19 7.21
C THR A 50 -0.57 -0.06 7.75
N ALA A 51 -1.63 -0.39 8.51
CA ALA A 51 -2.45 0.62 9.16
C ALA A 51 -1.61 1.44 10.17
N GLY A 52 -0.77 0.80 10.99
CA GLY A 52 0.11 1.49 11.93
C GLY A 52 1.08 2.48 11.25
N LEU A 53 1.74 2.06 10.16
CA LEU A 53 2.62 2.91 9.36
C LEU A 53 1.87 4.06 8.70
N LEU A 54 0.67 3.81 8.18
CA LEU A 54 -0.17 4.84 7.60
C LEU A 54 -0.61 5.88 8.66
N GLY A 55 -1.06 5.41 9.82
CA GLY A 55 -1.42 6.26 10.95
C GLY A 55 -0.24 7.08 11.46
N LEU A 56 0.94 6.47 11.57
CA LEU A 56 2.17 7.14 11.99
C LEU A 56 2.59 8.23 10.99
N THR A 57 2.67 7.90 9.70
CA THR A 57 3.05 8.88 8.66
C THR A 57 2.03 10.01 8.55
N SER A 58 0.75 9.71 8.74
CA SER A 58 -0.31 10.70 8.82
C SER A 58 -0.16 11.64 10.03
N ALA A 59 0.11 11.09 11.22
CA ALA A 59 0.36 11.89 12.42
C ALA A 59 1.59 12.80 12.25
N VAL A 60 2.67 12.28 11.66
CA VAL A 60 3.86 13.06 11.32
C VAL A 60 3.52 14.20 10.35
N LEU A 61 2.69 13.96 9.33
CA LEU A 61 2.25 14.98 8.38
C LEU A 61 1.45 16.09 9.07
N ILE A 62 0.52 15.74 9.97
CA ILE A 62 -0.26 16.71 10.75
C ILE A 62 0.68 17.54 11.65
N ILE A 63 1.57 16.90 12.39
CA ILE A 63 2.53 17.58 13.29
C ILE A 63 3.45 18.50 12.49
N ALA A 64 3.96 18.04 11.36
CA ALA A 64 4.82 18.83 10.47
C ALA A 64 4.07 20.06 9.94
N SER A 65 2.82 19.89 9.48
CA SER A 65 1.99 20.97 8.97
C SER A 65 1.65 22.02 10.05
N LEU A 66 1.39 21.57 11.29
CA LEU A 66 1.15 22.47 12.43
C LEU A 66 2.42 23.23 12.87
N LYS A 67 3.61 22.60 12.78
CA LYS A 67 4.90 23.22 13.11
C LYS A 67 5.37 24.22 12.06
N LYS A 68 5.03 24.03 10.79
CA LYS A 68 5.45 24.88 9.67
C LYS A 68 4.71 26.24 9.58
N GLY A 69 4.14 26.70 10.69
CA GLY A 69 3.22 27.84 10.82
C GLY A 69 3.30 28.87 9.69
N HIS A 70 2.32 28.82 8.78
CA HIS A 70 2.00 29.85 7.78
C HIS A 70 3.21 30.58 7.15
N GLU A 71 4.27 29.87 6.77
CA GLU A 71 5.00 30.37 5.60
C GLU A 71 4.05 30.19 4.43
N ALA A 72 3.65 31.31 3.83
CA ALA A 72 2.75 31.36 2.69
C ALA A 72 3.23 30.34 1.66
N ASP A 73 2.51 29.22 1.57
CA ASP A 73 2.78 28.19 0.58
C ASP A 73 2.71 28.86 -0.79
N ALA A 74 3.88 29.14 -1.36
CA ALA A 74 4.07 29.30 -2.77
C ALA A 74 3.49 28.03 -3.37
N HIS A 75 2.22 28.10 -3.78
CA HIS A 75 1.48 26.96 -4.25
C HIS A 75 2.29 26.36 -5.39
N PRO A 76 2.73 25.09 -5.33
CA PRO A 76 2.84 24.36 -6.56
C PRO A 76 1.39 24.21 -7.04
N THR A 77 0.94 25.15 -7.87
CA THR A 77 -0.26 25.07 -8.72
C THR A 77 -0.16 23.93 -9.74
N SER A 78 0.83 23.04 -9.59
CA SER A 78 0.97 21.84 -10.38
C SER A 78 -0.07 20.82 -9.91
N TRP A 79 -0.96 20.47 -10.82
CA TRP A 79 -1.84 19.30 -10.70
C TRP A 79 -1.07 17.98 -10.78
N GLU A 80 0.24 18.06 -11.08
CA GLU A 80 1.12 16.92 -11.30
C GLU A 80 1.19 15.92 -10.14
N PRO A 81 1.28 16.33 -8.85
CA PRO A 81 1.26 15.39 -7.73
C PRO A 81 -0.09 14.68 -7.59
N LEU A 82 -1.19 15.38 -7.88
CA LEU A 82 -2.54 14.80 -7.86
C LEU A 82 -2.71 13.79 -8.98
N LEU A 83 -2.27 14.12 -10.21
CA LEU A 83 -2.28 13.20 -11.34
C LEU A 83 -1.41 11.96 -11.09
N ARG A 84 -0.21 12.14 -10.52
CA ARG A 84 0.67 11.03 -10.13
C ARG A 84 0.00 10.13 -9.10
N GLY A 85 -0.61 10.71 -8.07
CA GLY A 85 -1.37 9.97 -7.07
C GLY A 85 -2.52 9.18 -7.70
N LEU A 86 -3.34 9.83 -8.53
CA LEU A 86 -4.46 9.21 -9.23
C LEU A 86 -4.00 8.06 -10.14
N PHE A 87 -2.89 8.23 -10.84
CA PHE A 87 -2.29 7.18 -11.66
C PHE A 87 -1.87 5.97 -10.82
N CYS A 88 -1.19 6.19 -9.69
CA CYS A 88 -0.83 5.11 -8.77
C CYS A 88 -2.06 4.39 -8.20
N THR A 89 -3.12 5.14 -7.85
CA THR A 89 -4.39 4.56 -7.39
C THR A 89 -5.05 3.73 -8.49
N ALA A 90 -5.06 4.22 -9.73
CA ALA A 90 -5.61 3.49 -10.87
C ALA A 90 -4.87 2.16 -11.11
N ILE A 91 -3.54 2.15 -11.04
CA ILE A 91 -2.74 0.91 -11.12
C ILE A 91 -3.10 -0.03 -9.98
N ALA A 92 -3.23 0.47 -8.74
CA ALA A 92 -3.57 -0.37 -7.59
C ALA A 92 -4.97 -1.00 -7.73
N CYS A 93 -5.96 -0.26 -8.23
CA CYS A 93 -7.29 -0.78 -8.54
C CYS A 93 -7.24 -1.84 -9.65
N ALA A 94 -6.50 -1.58 -10.73
CA ALA A 94 -6.31 -2.53 -11.81
C ALA A 94 -5.63 -3.81 -11.33
N TYR A 95 -4.60 -3.70 -10.49
CA TYR A 95 -3.94 -4.82 -9.84
C TYR A 95 -4.92 -5.68 -9.04
N ALA A 96 -5.76 -5.07 -8.20
CA ALA A 96 -6.73 -5.80 -7.38
C ALA A 96 -7.75 -6.57 -8.25
N ALA A 97 -8.22 -5.96 -9.34
CA ALA A 97 -9.12 -6.61 -10.28
C ALA A 97 -8.42 -7.76 -11.06
N LEU A 98 -7.19 -7.53 -11.53
CA LEU A 98 -6.41 -8.52 -12.26
C LEU A 98 -6.00 -9.70 -11.38
N ALA A 99 -5.74 -9.49 -10.09
CA ALA A 99 -5.33 -10.54 -9.17
C ALA A 99 -6.36 -11.69 -9.11
N GLY A 100 -7.66 -11.38 -9.23
CA GLY A 100 -8.71 -12.40 -9.30
C GLY A 100 -8.82 -13.10 -10.65
N ILE A 101 -8.29 -12.50 -11.74
CA ILE A 101 -8.43 -13.02 -13.11
C ILE A 101 -7.20 -13.81 -13.53
N ILE A 102 -6.01 -13.23 -13.39
CA ILE A 102 -4.73 -13.79 -13.88
C ILE A 102 -3.80 -14.25 -12.75
N GLY A 103 -4.26 -14.17 -11.50
CA GLY A 103 -3.52 -14.61 -10.33
C GLY A 103 -2.66 -13.52 -9.69
N PHE A 104 -2.31 -13.73 -8.43
CA PHE A 104 -1.60 -12.79 -7.57
C PHE A 104 -0.20 -12.47 -8.09
N PHE A 105 0.61 -13.49 -8.43
CA PHE A 105 2.01 -13.28 -8.84
C PHE A 105 2.11 -12.55 -10.18
N VAL A 106 1.29 -12.92 -11.16
CA VAL A 106 1.28 -12.27 -12.48
C VAL A 106 0.81 -10.83 -12.37
N SER A 107 -0.28 -10.59 -11.63
CA SER A 107 -0.81 -9.24 -11.42
C SER A 107 0.18 -8.36 -10.67
N THR A 108 0.86 -8.91 -9.66
CA THR A 108 1.89 -8.21 -8.89
C THR A 108 3.08 -7.86 -9.78
N ALA A 109 3.56 -8.80 -10.61
CA ALA A 109 4.65 -8.55 -11.54
C ALA A 109 4.32 -7.42 -12.53
N LEU A 110 3.10 -7.42 -13.06
CA LEU A 110 2.63 -6.41 -14.01
C LEU A 110 2.50 -5.04 -13.34
N ALA A 111 1.92 -4.97 -12.14
CA ALA A 111 1.79 -3.74 -11.36
C ALA A 111 3.16 -3.16 -10.98
N MET A 112 4.08 -3.99 -10.47
CA MET A 112 5.44 -3.57 -10.10
C MET A 112 6.21 -3.08 -11.32
N THR A 113 6.08 -3.77 -12.47
CA THR A 113 6.71 -3.33 -13.72
C THR A 113 6.16 -1.98 -14.16
N ALA A 114 4.85 -1.78 -14.11
CA ALA A 114 4.21 -0.51 -14.42
C ALA A 114 4.73 0.62 -13.52
N PHE A 115 4.84 0.37 -12.20
CA PHE A 115 5.41 1.34 -11.27
C PHE A 115 6.88 1.65 -11.56
N LEU A 116 7.72 0.64 -11.77
CA LEU A 116 9.14 0.84 -12.05
C LEU A 116 9.36 1.66 -13.32
N LEU A 117 8.64 1.34 -14.39
CA LEU A 117 8.70 2.09 -15.65
C LEU A 117 8.19 3.52 -15.46
N TYR A 118 7.09 3.71 -14.73
CA TYR A 118 6.52 5.02 -14.44
C TYR A 118 7.48 5.92 -13.64
N PHE A 119 8.18 5.36 -12.65
CA PHE A 119 9.20 6.07 -11.87
C PHE A 119 10.55 6.18 -12.59
N GLY A 120 10.64 5.79 -13.86
CA GLY A 120 11.79 6.03 -14.73
C GLY A 120 12.87 4.96 -14.71
N VAL A 121 12.63 3.80 -14.09
CA VAL A 121 13.55 2.65 -14.18
C VAL A 121 13.43 2.05 -15.58
N ARG A 122 14.45 2.24 -16.42
CA ARG A 122 14.46 1.77 -17.82
C ARG A 122 15.36 0.57 -18.09
N ARG A 123 16.13 0.13 -17.09
CA ARG A 123 17.04 -1.01 -17.24
C ARG A 123 16.27 -2.32 -17.04
N TRP A 124 15.93 -3.01 -18.13
CA TRP A 124 15.20 -4.29 -18.10
C TRP A 124 15.84 -5.33 -17.19
N VAL A 125 17.18 -5.43 -17.16
CA VAL A 125 17.88 -6.34 -16.25
C VAL A 125 17.58 -6.02 -14.79
N GLY A 126 17.54 -4.73 -14.43
CA GLY A 126 17.19 -4.30 -13.07
C GLY A 126 15.73 -4.58 -12.72
N ILE A 127 14.82 -4.39 -13.68
CA ILE A 127 13.38 -4.71 -13.51
C ILE A 127 13.21 -6.20 -13.26
N VAL A 128 13.77 -7.06 -14.13
CA VAL A 128 13.64 -8.52 -14.01
C VAL A 128 14.28 -9.01 -12.71
N LEU A 129 15.47 -8.53 -12.35
CA LEU A 129 16.12 -8.91 -11.10
C LEU A 129 15.27 -8.54 -9.88
N PHE A 130 14.73 -7.32 -9.86
CA PHE A 130 13.86 -6.86 -8.78
C PHE A 130 12.59 -7.70 -8.68
N LEU A 131 11.94 -8.00 -9.81
CA LEU A 131 10.76 -8.87 -9.85
C LEU A 131 11.07 -10.25 -9.28
N VAL A 132 12.13 -10.91 -9.76
CA VAL A 132 12.52 -12.25 -9.31
C VAL A 132 12.81 -12.26 -7.81
N VAL A 133 13.57 -11.29 -7.31
CA VAL A 133 13.92 -11.21 -5.89
C VAL A 133 12.68 -10.97 -5.04
N VAL A 134 11.84 -9.99 -5.40
CA VAL A 134 10.69 -9.62 -4.57
C VAL A 134 9.57 -10.67 -4.65
N LEU A 135 9.20 -11.14 -5.85
CA LEU A 135 8.19 -12.19 -6.01
C LEU A 135 8.67 -13.51 -5.39
N GLY A 136 9.95 -13.85 -5.54
CA GLY A 136 10.54 -15.03 -4.91
C GLY A 136 10.51 -14.93 -3.38
N PHE A 137 10.86 -13.77 -2.82
CA PHE A 137 10.73 -13.52 -1.38
C PHE A 137 9.29 -13.64 -0.90
N ILE A 138 8.33 -13.03 -1.61
CA ILE A 138 6.90 -13.10 -1.28
C ILE A 138 6.40 -14.56 -1.33
N TYR A 139 6.79 -15.32 -2.35
CA TYR A 139 6.44 -16.74 -2.47
C TYR A 139 6.95 -17.54 -1.26
N VAL A 140 8.22 -17.39 -0.91
CA VAL A 140 8.81 -18.09 0.24
C VAL A 140 8.14 -17.67 1.54
N LEU A 141 7.91 -16.38 1.74
CA LEU A 141 7.31 -15.87 2.97
C LEU A 141 5.86 -16.34 3.11
N PHE A 142 5.03 -16.15 2.10
CA PHE A 142 3.59 -16.36 2.26
C PHE A 142 3.16 -17.79 1.95
N ILE A 143 3.68 -18.42 0.90
CA ILE A 143 3.28 -19.79 0.53
C ILE A 143 4.06 -20.81 1.35
N GLN A 144 5.38 -20.68 1.45
CA GLN A 144 6.18 -21.69 2.15
C GLN A 144 6.16 -21.51 3.66
N ALA A 145 6.44 -20.32 4.17
CA ALA A 145 6.53 -20.08 5.62
C ALA A 145 5.16 -19.89 6.28
N LEU A 146 4.24 -19.17 5.63
CA LEU A 146 2.93 -18.84 6.21
C LEU A 146 1.77 -19.72 5.73
N LYS A 147 1.98 -20.56 4.71
CA LYS A 147 0.96 -21.46 4.14
C LYS A 147 -0.35 -20.73 3.80
N VAL A 148 -0.24 -19.49 3.33
CA VAL A 148 -1.36 -18.66 2.90
C VAL A 148 -1.76 -19.02 1.48
N VAL A 149 -3.05 -19.28 1.27
CA VAL A 149 -3.62 -19.46 -0.06
C VAL A 149 -3.75 -18.09 -0.72
N MET A 150 -3.14 -17.94 -1.90
CA MET A 150 -3.24 -16.72 -2.70
C MET A 150 -4.22 -16.94 -3.86
N PRO A 151 -4.76 -15.87 -4.46
CA PRO A 151 -5.48 -15.98 -5.71
C PRO A 151 -4.57 -16.56 -6.80
N ASP A 152 -4.81 -17.80 -7.20
CA ASP A 152 -4.05 -18.44 -8.26
C ASP A 152 -4.53 -17.96 -9.66
N GLY A 153 -5.77 -17.45 -9.72
CA GLY A 153 -6.37 -16.90 -10.94
C GLY A 153 -6.96 -17.98 -11.84
N LEU A 154 -7.38 -17.60 -13.05
CA LEU A 154 -7.93 -18.53 -14.04
C LEU A 154 -6.86 -19.36 -14.75
N LEU A 155 -5.57 -19.01 -14.56
CA LEU A 155 -4.43 -19.57 -15.28
C LEU A 155 -3.53 -20.43 -14.38
N TYR A 156 -4.16 -21.24 -13.50
CA TYR A 156 -3.57 -22.15 -12.49
C TYR A 156 -3.28 -21.56 -11.14
#